data_AF-A0A2C9ULW7-F1
#
_entry.id   AF-A0A2C9ULW7-F1
#
_cell.length_a   1.000
_cell.length_b   1.000
_cell.length_c   1.000
_cell.angle_alpha   90.00
_cell.angle_beta   90.00
_cell.angle_gamma   90.00
#
_symmetry.space_group_name_H-M   'P 1'
#
loop_
_entity.id
_entity.type
_entity.pdbx_description
1 polymer ?
#
loop_
_entity_poly.entity_id
_entity_poly.type
_entity_poly.pdbx_seq_one_letter_code
_entity_poly.pdbx_strand_id
1 'polypeptide(L)'
;MERPFLPQYPPIPKLKFTSPPTHQTASFQNSNVEVQISTELLVARITQIHNSISKLDSLRPSKQVNTLFSHLVILCMSTSPIDIRSLSPEVQEMRNSLIVLCGRAEGLLELQFAILLNKIRQPLDNLNLFPYYGNYVKLANLVYRILSENGVVQPKKVAFVGSSPMPLTCLVMATRHLKSTHFDNFDIDKTANDMARGIVASDGDMLKMCSDVLKMCKYEFIIQ
;
A
#
# COMPACT_ATOMS: atom_id res chain seq x y z
N MET A 1 37.72 17.61 -28.84
CA MET A 1 36.46 16.88 -28.57
C MET A 1 36.06 17.19 -27.15
N GLU A 2 35.15 18.15 -26.99
CA GLU A 2 34.65 18.61 -25.69
C GLU A 2 33.60 17.64 -25.14
N ARG A 3 33.62 17.44 -23.82
CA ARG A 3 32.63 16.65 -23.08
C ARG A 3 31.30 17.44 -23.03
N PRO A 4 30.14 16.78 -23.15
CA PRO A 4 28.86 17.49 -23.00
C PRO A 4 28.71 17.98 -21.55
N PHE A 5 28.37 19.26 -21.42
CA PHE A 5 27.89 19.85 -20.17
C PHE A 5 26.60 19.14 -19.73
N LEU A 6 26.67 18.37 -18.65
CA LEU A 6 25.48 17.93 -17.92
C LEU A 6 24.94 19.13 -17.12
N PRO A 7 23.64 19.45 -17.18
CA PRO A 7 23.05 20.43 -16.29
C PRO A 7 23.25 19.97 -14.85
N GLN A 8 23.97 20.76 -14.05
CA GLN A 8 24.01 20.56 -12.60
C GLN A 8 22.62 20.90 -12.07
N TYR A 9 21.84 19.86 -11.77
CA TYR A 9 20.60 20.04 -11.02
C TYR A 9 20.94 20.63 -9.65
N PRO A 10 20.16 21.62 -9.16
CA PRO A 10 20.35 22.14 -7.81
C PRO A 10 20.25 20.98 -6.81
N PRO A 11 21.01 21.02 -5.70
CA PRO A 11 20.89 20.03 -4.65
C PRO A 11 19.43 19.95 -4.22
N ILE A 12 18.89 18.73 -4.23
CA ILE A 12 17.54 18.43 -3.74
C ILE A 12 17.43 19.07 -2.35
N PRO A 13 16.44 19.95 -2.09
CA PRO A 13 16.25 20.51 -0.78
C PRO A 13 16.19 19.36 0.22
N LYS A 14 16.98 19.42 1.29
CA LYS A 14 16.82 18.53 2.43
C LYS A 14 15.40 18.78 2.94
N LEU A 15 14.43 18.02 2.45
CA LEU A 15 13.13 17.90 3.08
C LEU A 15 13.44 17.39 4.47
N LYS A 16 13.35 18.29 5.45
CA LYS A 16 13.15 17.90 6.84
C LYS A 16 11.79 17.20 6.85
N PHE A 17 11.79 15.91 6.54
CA PHE A 17 10.77 15.02 7.03
C PHE A 17 10.93 15.09 8.55
N THR A 18 10.10 15.92 9.18
CA THR A 18 9.74 15.65 10.56
C THR A 18 9.20 14.23 10.52
N SER A 19 9.96 13.31 11.12
CA SER A 19 9.49 11.95 11.38
C SER A 19 8.06 12.05 11.88
N PRO A 20 7.12 11.24 11.36
CA PRO A 20 5.88 11.00 12.08
C PRO A 20 6.25 10.63 13.52
N PRO A 21 5.45 11.05 14.52
CA PRO A 21 5.75 10.73 15.91
C PRO A 21 6.06 9.24 16.00
N THR A 22 7.23 8.91 16.53
CA THR A 22 7.61 7.54 16.86
C THR A 22 6.50 7.03 17.77
N HIS A 23 5.68 6.09 17.31
CA HIS A 23 4.79 5.37 18.20
C HIS A 23 5.68 4.56 19.14
N GLN A 24 6.01 5.18 20.27
CA GLN A 24 6.40 4.44 21.47
C GLN A 24 5.28 3.44 21.73
N THR A 25 5.67 2.17 21.74
CA THR A 25 4.92 1.08 22.34
C THR A 25 4.64 1.44 23.79
N ALA A 26 3.47 2.00 24.05
CA ALA A 26 2.89 2.03 25.37
C ALA A 26 2.34 0.64 25.67
N SER A 27 2.87 0.02 26.72
CA SER A 27 2.17 -1.02 27.46
C SER A 27 0.73 -0.57 27.72
N PHE A 28 -0.25 -1.27 27.15
CA PHE A 28 -1.66 -0.98 27.38
C PHE A 28 -2.05 -1.40 28.80
N GLN A 29 -1.85 -0.50 29.75
CA GLN A 29 -2.80 -0.29 30.83
C GLN A 29 -3.26 1.16 30.69
N ASN A 30 -4.40 1.37 30.03
CA ASN A 30 -5.14 2.60 30.17
C ASN A 30 -6.61 2.36 29.85
N SER A 31 -7.45 2.70 30.82
CA SER A 31 -8.89 2.82 30.73
C SER A 31 -9.29 3.78 29.61
N ASN A 32 -9.63 3.26 28.43
CA ASN A 32 -10.18 4.05 27.34
C ASN A 32 -11.70 3.84 27.30
N VAL A 33 -12.44 4.91 27.59
CA VAL A 33 -13.85 5.01 27.22
C VAL A 33 -13.90 4.98 25.70
N GLU A 34 -14.29 3.85 25.11
CA GLU A 34 -14.62 3.78 23.68
C GLU A 34 -15.79 4.72 23.42
N VAL A 35 -15.52 5.84 22.75
CA VAL A 35 -16.57 6.75 22.31
C VAL A 35 -17.26 6.09 21.12
N GLN A 36 -18.32 5.35 21.42
CA GLN A 36 -19.18 4.74 20.41
C GLN A 36 -19.88 5.84 19.60
N ILE A 37 -19.58 5.92 18.30
CA ILE A 37 -20.24 6.85 17.38
C ILE A 37 -21.55 6.24 16.88
N SER A 38 -22.63 7.03 16.83
CA SER A 38 -23.89 6.54 16.24
C SER A 38 -23.70 6.26 14.75
N THR A 39 -24.44 5.28 14.23
CA THR A 39 -24.38 4.89 12.81
C THR A 39 -24.70 6.06 11.89
N GLU A 40 -25.70 6.88 12.24
CA GLU A 40 -26.12 8.05 11.47
C GLU A 40 -25.01 9.10 11.41
N LEU A 41 -24.36 9.38 12.54
CA LEU A 41 -23.26 10.34 12.60
C LEU A 41 -22.03 9.84 11.83
N LEU A 42 -21.74 8.54 11.90
CA LEU A 42 -20.65 7.92 11.14
C LEU A 42 -20.90 8.05 9.63
N VAL A 43 -22.10 7.65 9.16
CA VAL A 43 -22.49 7.74 7.75
C VAL A 43 -22.42 9.20 7.28
N ALA A 44 -22.98 10.14 8.05
CA ALA A 44 -22.94 11.56 7.68
C ALA A 44 -21.50 12.09 7.51
N ARG A 45 -20.58 11.73 8.42
CA ARG A 45 -19.17 12.15 8.35
C ARG A 45 -18.44 11.51 7.17
N ILE A 46 -18.66 10.21 6.93
CA ILE A 46 -18.07 9.51 5.77
C ILE A 46 -18.60 10.11 4.46
N THR A 47 -19.89 10.42 4.36
CA THR A 47 -20.48 11.09 3.19
C THR A 47 -19.87 12.47 2.96
N GLN A 48 -19.61 13.26 4.01
CA GLN A 48 -18.93 14.55 3.87
C GLN A 48 -17.50 14.39 3.32
N ILE A 49 -16.76 13.40 3.81
CA ILE A 49 -15.41 13.10 3.33
C ILE A 49 -15.45 12.62 1.88
N HIS A 50 -16.35 11.70 1.53
CA HIS A 50 -16.55 11.23 0.16
C HIS A 50 -16.82 12.39 -0.80
N ASN A 51 -17.75 13.29 -0.44
CA ASN A 51 -18.04 14.49 -1.23
C ASN A 51 -16.83 15.40 -1.42
N SER A 52 -15.96 15.48 -0.40
CA SER A 52 -14.72 16.27 -0.47
C SER A 52 -13.67 15.62 -1.37
N ILE A 53 -13.46 14.30 -1.23
CA ILE A 53 -12.52 13.53 -2.05
C ILE A 53 -12.95 13.53 -3.52
N SER A 54 -14.24 13.33 -3.79
CA SER A 54 -14.78 13.23 -5.15
C SER A 54 -14.65 14.52 -5.96
N LYS A 55 -14.44 15.66 -5.29
CA LYS A 55 -14.25 16.98 -5.91
C LYS A 55 -12.78 17.36 -6.10
N LEU A 56 -11.83 16.52 -5.68
CA LEU A 56 -10.41 16.80 -5.87
C LEU A 56 -10.02 16.62 -7.34
N ASP A 57 -9.26 17.57 -7.87
CA ASP A 57 -8.69 17.48 -9.22
C ASP A 57 -7.67 16.33 -9.34
N SER A 58 -7.04 15.94 -8.23
CA SER A 58 -6.05 14.87 -8.18
C SER A 58 -6.07 14.13 -6.84
N LEU A 59 -5.86 12.82 -6.91
CA LEU A 59 -5.65 11.95 -5.75
C LEU A 59 -4.15 11.68 -5.49
N ARG A 60 -3.25 12.39 -6.18
CA ARG A 60 -1.81 12.27 -5.92
C ARG A 60 -1.50 12.72 -4.48
N PRO A 61 -0.50 12.10 -3.81
CA PRO A 61 -0.12 12.46 -2.45
C PRO A 61 0.10 13.97 -2.30
N SER A 62 -0.65 14.57 -1.39
CA SER A 62 -0.58 15.99 -1.04
C SER A 62 -1.08 16.16 0.38
N LYS A 63 -0.82 17.31 1.01
CA LYS A 63 -1.31 17.57 2.38
C LYS A 63 -2.84 17.41 2.46
N GLN A 64 -3.58 17.95 1.49
CA GLN A 64 -5.04 17.89 1.47
C GLN A 64 -5.55 16.46 1.29
N VAL A 65 -5.03 15.72 0.29
CA VAL A 65 -5.39 14.32 0.03
C VAL A 65 -5.10 13.47 1.27
N ASN A 66 -3.90 13.59 1.84
CA ASN A 66 -3.49 12.79 2.99
C ASN A 66 -4.35 13.07 4.23
N THR A 67 -4.73 14.32 4.47
CA THR A 67 -5.63 14.67 5.58
C THR A 67 -7.01 14.03 5.40
N LEU A 68 -7.61 14.11 4.20
CA LEU A 68 -8.93 13.53 3.94
C LEU A 68 -8.94 12.00 4.13
N PHE A 69 -7.96 11.30 3.54
CA PHE A 69 -7.85 9.85 3.70
C PHE A 69 -7.50 9.43 5.14
N SER A 70 -6.68 10.21 5.86
CA SER A 70 -6.40 9.92 7.27
C SER A 70 -7.65 10.05 8.14
N HIS A 71 -8.47 11.07 7.92
CA HIS A 71 -9.76 11.20 8.60
C HIS A 71 -10.71 10.05 8.26
N LEU A 72 -10.75 9.63 7.00
CA LEU A 72 -11.54 8.47 6.59
C LEU A 72 -11.12 7.21 7.34
N VAL A 73 -9.81 6.93 7.39
CA VAL A 73 -9.26 5.77 8.11
C VAL A 73 -9.62 5.81 9.59
N ILE A 74 -9.48 6.96 10.26
CA ILE A 74 -9.84 7.12 11.67
C ILE A 74 -11.32 6.79 11.92
N LEU A 75 -12.22 7.25 11.04
CA LEU A 75 -13.63 6.93 11.14
C LEU A 75 -13.91 5.43 10.89
N CYS A 76 -13.26 4.83 9.91
CA CYS A 76 -13.39 3.39 9.62
C CYS A 76 -12.81 2.49 10.71
N MET A 77 -11.88 3.00 11.52
CA MET A 77 -11.31 2.29 12.67
C MET A 77 -12.12 2.49 13.96
N SER A 78 -13.12 3.37 13.98
CA SER A 78 -13.94 3.64 15.16
C SER A 78 -14.93 2.50 15.39
N THR A 79 -15.14 2.10 16.65
CA THR A 79 -16.13 1.06 16.97
C THR A 79 -17.54 1.60 16.74
N SER A 80 -18.29 0.89 15.90
CA SER A 80 -19.68 1.21 15.58
C SER A 80 -20.45 -0.11 15.38
N PRO A 81 -21.68 -0.24 15.90
CA PRO A 81 -22.52 -1.43 15.69
C PRO A 81 -23.14 -1.49 14.29
N ILE A 82 -22.56 -0.75 13.32
CA ILE A 82 -23.07 -0.63 11.96
C ILE A 82 -23.13 -2.01 11.28
N ASP A 83 -24.33 -2.42 10.87
CA ASP A 83 -24.49 -3.49 9.91
C ASP A 83 -24.36 -2.91 8.49
N ILE A 84 -23.23 -3.18 7.85
CA ILE A 84 -22.95 -2.68 6.50
C ILE A 84 -23.99 -3.20 5.50
N ARG A 85 -24.58 -4.38 5.73
CA ARG A 85 -25.55 -4.99 4.80
C ARG A 85 -26.92 -4.33 4.85
N SER A 86 -27.24 -3.67 5.97
CA SER A 86 -28.52 -2.97 6.15
C SER A 86 -28.48 -1.50 5.72
N LEU A 87 -27.35 -1.02 5.17
CA LEU A 87 -27.22 0.36 4.70
C LEU A 87 -28.09 0.60 3.46
N SER A 88 -28.60 1.83 3.33
CA SER A 88 -29.44 2.22 2.19
C SER A 88 -28.66 2.10 0.87
N PRO A 89 -29.35 1.92 -0.27
CA PRO A 89 -28.71 1.81 -1.58
C PRO A 89 -27.75 2.98 -1.88
N GLU A 90 -28.12 4.21 -1.50
CA GLU A 90 -27.31 5.42 -1.72
C GLU A 90 -26.01 5.38 -0.91
N VAL A 91 -26.07 4.87 0.32
CA VAL A 91 -24.89 4.72 1.18
C VAL A 91 -23.98 3.60 0.66
N GLN A 92 -24.56 2.52 0.12
CA GLN A 92 -23.77 1.46 -0.53
C GLN A 92 -23.06 1.96 -1.78
N GLU A 93 -23.73 2.77 -2.61
CA GLU A 93 -23.13 3.39 -3.79
C GLU A 93 -21.95 4.31 -3.41
N MET A 94 -22.16 5.17 -2.41
CA MET A 94 -21.11 6.02 -1.84
C MET A 94 -19.92 5.18 -1.33
N ARG A 95 -20.19 4.09 -0.61
CA ARG A 95 -19.16 3.16 -0.12
C ARG A 95 -18.37 2.54 -1.28
N ASN A 96 -19.04 2.07 -2.33
CA ASN A 96 -18.37 1.50 -3.51
C ASN A 96 -17.50 2.55 -4.21
N SER A 97 -17.99 3.79 -4.32
CA SER A 97 -17.21 4.92 -4.83
C SER A 97 -15.96 5.17 -3.97
N LEU A 98 -16.08 5.17 -2.64
CA LEU A 98 -14.94 5.30 -1.74
C LEU A 98 -13.91 4.17 -1.89
N ILE A 99 -14.33 2.92 -2.07
CA ILE A 99 -13.42 1.79 -2.30
C ILE A 99 -12.55 2.05 -3.53
N VAL A 100 -13.17 2.49 -4.63
CA VAL A 100 -12.44 2.82 -5.87
C VAL A 100 -11.50 4.02 -5.68
N LEU A 101 -11.95 5.06 -4.99
CA LEU A 101 -11.15 6.25 -4.70
C LEU A 101 -9.94 5.92 -3.81
N CYS A 102 -10.14 5.09 -2.77
CA CYS A 102 -9.07 4.59 -1.91
C CYS A 102 -8.04 3.80 -2.72
N GLY A 103 -8.47 2.83 -3.52
CA GLY A 103 -7.55 2.03 -4.35
C GLY A 103 -6.73 2.88 -5.32
N ARG A 104 -7.35 3.89 -5.95
CA ARG A 104 -6.64 4.82 -6.83
C ARG A 104 -5.63 5.70 -6.07
N ALA A 105 -6.01 6.25 -4.91
CA ALA A 105 -5.13 7.07 -4.10
C ALA A 105 -3.94 6.27 -3.56
N GLU A 106 -4.18 5.04 -3.12
CA GLU A 106 -3.16 4.11 -2.65
C GLU A 106 -2.18 3.73 -3.77
N GLY A 107 -2.68 3.36 -4.96
CA GLY A 107 -1.82 3.06 -6.10
C GLY A 107 -0.96 4.26 -6.54
N LEU A 108 -1.49 5.49 -6.47
CA LEU A 108 -0.70 6.71 -6.74
C LEU A 108 0.37 6.96 -5.68
N LEU A 109 0.07 6.69 -4.41
CA LEU A 109 1.02 6.80 -3.31
C LEU A 109 2.16 5.78 -3.48
N GLU A 110 1.82 4.51 -3.71
CA GLU A 110 2.80 3.46 -3.96
C GLU A 110 3.65 3.78 -5.19
N LEU A 111 3.05 4.24 -6.29
CA LEU A 111 3.79 4.63 -7.49
C LEU A 111 4.81 5.74 -7.20
N GLN A 112 4.41 6.78 -6.45
CA GLN A 112 5.31 7.87 -6.09
C GLN A 112 6.49 7.38 -5.25
N PHE A 113 6.26 6.45 -4.31
CA PHE A 113 7.33 5.88 -3.50
C PHE A 113 8.17 4.88 -4.28
N ALA A 114 7.61 4.10 -5.20
CA ALA A 114 8.37 3.24 -6.10
C ALA A 114 9.33 4.06 -6.98
N ILE A 115 8.87 5.19 -7.53
CA ILE A 115 9.72 6.12 -8.29
C ILE A 115 10.86 6.68 -7.42
N LEU A 116 10.57 6.99 -6.15
CA LEU A 116 11.59 7.45 -5.21
C LEU A 116 12.63 6.35 -4.92
N LEU A 117 12.17 5.15 -4.58
CA LEU A 117 13.01 4.00 -4.23
C LEU A 117 13.92 3.59 -5.39
N ASN A 118 13.40 3.58 -6.61
CA ASN A 118 14.17 3.28 -7.83
C ASN A 118 15.34 4.25 -8.09
N LYS A 119 15.35 5.43 -7.44
CA LYS A 119 16.46 6.39 -7.54
C LYS A 119 17.52 6.19 -6.44
N ILE A 120 17.28 5.28 -5.49
CA ILE A 120 18.18 4.97 -4.37
C ILE A 120 19.07 3.79 -4.76
N ARG A 121 20.34 3.81 -4.37
CA ARG A 121 21.31 2.76 -4.70
C ARG A 121 20.90 1.37 -4.19
N GLN A 122 20.25 1.31 -3.02
CA GLN A 122 19.77 0.10 -2.38
C GLN A 122 18.30 0.27 -1.99
N PRO A 123 17.36 0.07 -2.93
CA PRO A 123 15.93 0.29 -2.67
C PRO A 123 15.38 -0.58 -1.53
N LEU A 124 15.83 -1.84 -1.45
CA LEU A 124 15.35 -2.81 -0.46
C LEU A 124 15.67 -2.45 0.99
N ASP A 125 16.81 -1.78 1.23
CA ASP A 125 17.19 -1.29 2.56
C ASP A 125 16.35 -0.08 3.00
N ASN A 126 15.59 0.52 2.08
CA ASN A 126 14.89 1.78 2.26
C ASN A 126 13.36 1.64 2.14
N LEU A 127 12.82 0.41 2.17
CA LEU A 127 11.38 0.16 2.08
C LEU A 127 10.59 0.83 3.24
N ASN A 128 11.25 1.06 4.38
CA ASN A 128 10.70 1.78 5.53
C ASN A 128 10.42 3.27 5.28
N LEU A 129 10.89 3.83 4.14
CA LEU A 129 10.50 5.18 3.72
C LEU A 129 9.00 5.25 3.36
N PHE A 130 8.40 4.14 2.95
CA PHE A 130 6.97 4.09 2.69
C PHE A 130 6.18 4.21 4.01
N PRO A 131 5.24 5.18 4.14
CA PRO A 131 4.58 5.49 5.41
C PRO A 131 3.87 4.29 6.06
N TYR A 132 3.39 3.34 5.26
CA TYR A 132 2.66 2.18 5.74
C TYR A 132 3.49 0.89 5.77
N TYR A 133 4.81 0.94 5.60
CA TYR A 133 5.66 -0.27 5.57
C TYR A 133 5.44 -1.18 6.79
N GLY A 134 5.30 -0.59 7.98
CA GLY A 134 4.99 -1.35 9.20
C GLY A 134 3.67 -2.13 9.14
N ASN A 135 2.67 -1.64 8.42
CA ASN A 135 1.40 -2.33 8.21
C ASN A 135 1.59 -3.56 7.30
N TYR A 136 2.39 -3.43 6.24
CA TYR A 136 2.71 -4.56 5.34
C TYR A 136 3.52 -5.64 6.06
N VAL A 137 4.41 -5.26 6.99
CA VAL A 137 5.12 -6.24 7.82
C VAL A 137 4.14 -7.05 8.68
N LYS A 138 3.21 -6.38 9.35
CA LYS A 138 2.18 -7.05 10.16
C LYS A 138 1.29 -7.96 9.29
N LEU A 139 0.86 -7.47 8.13
CA LEU A 139 0.03 -8.22 7.19
C LEU A 139 0.76 -9.46 6.64
N ALA A 140 2.00 -9.31 6.19
CA ALA A 140 2.79 -10.43 5.68
C ALA A 140 3.02 -11.50 6.76
N ASN A 141 3.29 -11.10 8.01
CA ASN A 141 3.40 -12.02 9.15
C ASN A 141 2.09 -12.79 9.39
N LEU A 142 0.95 -12.09 9.33
CA LEU A 142 -0.36 -12.70 9.52
C LEU A 142 -0.64 -13.74 8.42
N VAL A 143 -0.42 -13.37 7.15
CA VAL A 143 -0.64 -14.27 6.01
C VAL A 143 0.29 -15.48 6.09
N TYR A 144 1.58 -15.29 6.40
CA TYR A 144 2.52 -16.40 6.57
C TYR A 144 2.08 -17.35 7.69
N ARG A 145 1.62 -16.82 8.83
CA ARG A 145 1.12 -17.63 9.94
C ARG A 145 -0.10 -18.46 9.51
N ILE A 146 -1.08 -17.85 8.84
CA ILE A 146 -2.27 -18.57 8.34
C ILE A 146 -1.86 -19.68 7.38
N LEU A 147 -0.96 -19.39 6.43
CA LEU A 147 -0.46 -20.39 5.49
C LEU A 147 0.20 -21.57 6.23
N SER A 148 1.07 -21.26 7.20
CA SER A 148 1.78 -22.28 7.99
C SER A 148 0.83 -23.13 8.83
N GLU A 149 -0.14 -22.51 9.50
CA GLU A 149 -1.18 -23.19 10.30
C GLU A 149 -2.06 -24.10 9.44
N ASN A 150 -2.17 -23.82 8.14
CA ASN A 150 -2.89 -24.64 7.16
C ASN A 150 -1.97 -25.57 6.35
N GLY A 151 -0.75 -25.82 6.83
CA GLY A 151 0.18 -26.81 6.24
C GLY A 151 1.03 -26.30 5.06
N VAL A 152 0.95 -25.01 4.72
CA VAL A 152 1.76 -24.38 3.66
C VAL A 152 2.99 -23.73 4.29
N VAL A 153 4.02 -24.53 4.57
CA VAL A 153 5.19 -24.08 5.37
C VAL A 153 6.36 -23.59 4.50
N GLN A 154 6.54 -24.14 3.30
CA GLN A 154 7.61 -23.76 2.35
C GLN A 154 7.16 -24.05 0.90
N PRO A 155 6.19 -23.30 0.35
CA PRO A 155 5.80 -23.47 -1.04
C PRO A 155 6.98 -23.18 -1.97
N LYS A 156 7.12 -23.94 -3.06
CA LYS A 156 8.17 -23.69 -4.05
C LYS A 156 7.91 -22.41 -4.86
N LYS A 157 6.64 -22.10 -5.09
CA LYS A 157 6.17 -20.94 -5.86
C LYS A 157 4.94 -20.31 -5.21
N VAL A 158 4.85 -18.98 -5.26
CA VAL A 158 3.68 -18.19 -4.83
C VAL A 158 3.44 -17.10 -5.87
N ALA A 159 2.19 -16.88 -6.25
CA ALA A 159 1.80 -15.78 -7.13
C ALA A 159 1.00 -14.73 -6.36
N PHE A 160 1.38 -13.46 -6.51
CA PHE A 160 0.63 -12.30 -6.06
C PHE A 160 -0.02 -11.62 -7.26
N VAL A 161 -1.35 -11.54 -7.27
CA VAL A 161 -2.14 -10.84 -8.29
C VAL A 161 -2.62 -9.51 -7.72
N GLY A 162 -2.39 -8.41 -8.45
CA GLY A 162 -2.55 -7.04 -7.93
C GLY A 162 -1.37 -6.62 -7.05
N SER A 163 -0.15 -6.98 -7.46
CA SER A 163 1.06 -6.75 -6.67
C SER A 163 1.51 -5.30 -6.57
N SER A 164 0.96 -4.43 -7.43
CA SER A 164 1.18 -2.98 -7.42
C SER A 164 2.63 -2.53 -7.74
N PRO A 165 2.91 -1.22 -7.91
CA PRO A 165 4.28 -0.73 -8.13
C PRO A 165 5.22 -0.96 -6.95
N MET A 166 4.68 -1.30 -5.77
CA MET A 166 5.42 -1.59 -4.56
C MET A 166 4.97 -2.93 -3.97
N PRO A 167 5.54 -4.08 -4.41
CA PRO A 167 5.11 -5.41 -3.99
C PRO A 167 5.56 -5.76 -2.56
N LEU A 168 5.24 -4.90 -1.58
CA LEU A 168 5.78 -4.94 -0.22
C LEU A 168 5.43 -6.23 0.52
N THR A 169 4.22 -6.75 0.36
CA THR A 169 3.83 -8.02 1.01
C THR A 169 4.73 -9.16 0.53
N CYS A 170 4.93 -9.27 -0.79
CA CYS A 170 5.86 -10.22 -1.38
C CYS A 170 7.28 -10.02 -0.86
N LEU A 171 7.80 -8.79 -0.91
CA LEU A 171 9.18 -8.49 -0.48
C LEU A 171 9.40 -8.84 1.00
N VAL A 172 8.44 -8.56 1.89
CA VAL A 172 8.55 -8.94 3.30
C VAL A 172 8.51 -10.46 3.47
N MET A 173 7.60 -11.17 2.78
CA MET A 173 7.55 -12.63 2.86
C MET A 173 8.85 -13.27 2.37
N ALA A 174 9.35 -12.83 1.21
CA ALA A 174 10.53 -13.36 0.58
C ALA A 174 11.80 -13.11 1.42
N THR A 175 11.90 -11.95 2.08
CA THR A 175 13.07 -11.61 2.91
C THR A 175 13.03 -12.17 4.32
N ARG A 176 11.84 -12.46 4.88
CA ARG A 176 11.70 -12.84 6.31
C ARG A 176 11.23 -14.26 6.57
N HIS A 177 10.36 -14.81 5.72
CA HIS A 177 9.63 -16.05 6.02
C HIS A 177 9.87 -17.17 5.01
N LEU A 178 9.89 -16.84 3.73
CA LEU A 178 9.84 -17.77 2.60
C LEU A 178 11.04 -17.59 1.66
N LYS A 179 12.24 -17.61 2.24
CA LYS A 179 13.52 -17.26 1.56
C LYS A 179 13.92 -18.19 0.42
N SER A 180 13.32 -19.39 0.35
CA SER A 180 13.53 -20.37 -0.72
C SER A 180 12.36 -20.47 -1.70
N THR A 181 11.33 -19.63 -1.53
CA THR A 181 10.14 -19.61 -2.38
C THR A 181 10.33 -18.65 -3.54
N HIS A 182 9.96 -19.06 -4.75
CA HIS A 182 9.87 -18.16 -5.89
C HIS A 182 8.54 -17.40 -5.89
N PHE A 183 8.58 -16.12 -6.22
CA PHE A 183 7.44 -15.22 -6.19
C PHE A 183 7.17 -14.63 -7.57
N ASP A 184 5.98 -14.90 -8.08
CA ASP A 184 5.47 -14.28 -9.29
C ASP A 184 4.60 -13.09 -8.90
N ASN A 185 4.93 -11.89 -9.38
CA ASN A 185 4.21 -10.66 -9.03
C ASN A 185 3.53 -10.10 -10.28
N PHE A 186 2.21 -9.99 -10.24
CA PHE A 186 1.41 -9.56 -11.37
C PHE A 186 0.60 -8.33 -11.03
N ASP A 187 0.66 -7.35 -11.91
CA ASP A 187 -0.31 -6.26 -11.97
C ASP A 187 -0.85 -6.13 -13.40
N ILE A 188 -2.07 -5.59 -13.52
CA ILE A 188 -2.65 -5.26 -14.83
C ILE A 188 -1.95 -4.05 -15.46
N ASP A 189 -1.43 -3.13 -14.63
CA ASP A 189 -0.68 -1.97 -15.10
C ASP A 189 0.79 -2.34 -15.38
N LYS A 190 1.20 -2.17 -16.64
CA LYS A 190 2.61 -2.37 -17.05
C LYS A 190 3.55 -1.43 -16.30
N THR A 191 3.14 -0.21 -15.98
CA THR A 191 3.97 0.74 -15.23
C THR A 191 4.24 0.24 -13.82
N ALA A 192 3.22 -0.31 -13.15
CA ALA A 192 3.36 -0.91 -11.82
C ALA A 192 4.40 -2.04 -11.84
N ASN A 193 4.20 -2.96 -12.77
CA ASN A 193 5.10 -4.05 -13.12
C ASN A 193 6.56 -3.59 -13.36
N ASP A 194 6.77 -2.53 -14.16
CA ASP A 194 8.10 -1.99 -14.46
C ASP A 194 8.76 -1.39 -13.20
N MET A 195 8.00 -0.66 -12.38
CA MET A 195 8.49 -0.04 -11.13
C MET A 195 8.85 -1.07 -10.07
N ALA A 196 8.03 -2.11 -9.92
CA ALA A 196 8.27 -3.22 -9.00
C ALA A 196 9.57 -3.96 -9.33
N ARG A 197 9.81 -4.27 -10.62
CA ARG A 197 11.07 -4.89 -11.06
C ARG A 197 12.28 -4.03 -10.76
N GLY A 198 12.16 -2.71 -10.94
CA GLY A 198 13.26 -1.80 -10.65
C GLY A 198 13.66 -1.79 -9.17
N ILE A 199 12.71 -1.96 -8.24
CA ILE A 199 12.99 -2.02 -6.79
C ILE A 199 13.91 -3.21 -6.44
N VAL A 200 13.74 -4.35 -7.10
CA VAL A 200 14.55 -5.56 -6.86
C VAL A 200 15.78 -5.67 -7.75
N ALA A 201 15.92 -4.81 -8.76
CA ALA A 201 16.94 -4.96 -9.82
C ALA A 201 18.38 -4.89 -9.32
N SER A 202 18.64 -4.18 -8.21
CA SER A 202 19.99 -4.08 -7.62
C SER A 202 20.40 -5.29 -6.79
N ASP A 203 19.48 -6.22 -6.52
CA ASP A 203 19.70 -7.44 -5.75
C ASP A 203 19.47 -8.66 -6.65
N GLY A 204 20.55 -9.34 -7.02
CA GLY A 204 20.50 -10.44 -7.98
C GLY A 204 19.73 -11.67 -7.49
N ASP A 205 19.62 -11.88 -6.18
CA ASP A 205 18.88 -13.00 -5.60
C ASP A 205 17.40 -12.67 -5.55
N MET A 206 17.05 -11.45 -5.11
CA MET A 206 15.68 -10.94 -5.14
C MET A 206 15.14 -10.82 -6.56
N LEU A 207 15.95 -10.40 -7.53
CA LEU A 207 15.53 -10.32 -8.92
C LEU A 207 15.19 -11.70 -9.49
N LYS A 208 15.94 -12.75 -9.14
CA LYS A 208 15.63 -14.14 -9.55
C LYS A 208 14.44 -14.72 -8.80
N MET A 209 14.31 -14.36 -7.53
CA MET A 209 13.24 -14.83 -6.66
C MET A 209 11.91 -14.15 -6.99
N CYS A 210 11.93 -12.91 -7.47
CA CYS A 210 10.77 -12.10 -7.85
C CYS A 210 10.78 -11.79 -9.36
N SER A 211 11.17 -12.76 -10.22
CA SER A 211 11.58 -12.46 -11.60
C SER A 211 10.46 -12.28 -12.60
N ASP A 212 9.25 -12.76 -12.31
CA ASP A 212 8.26 -12.90 -13.37
C ASP A 212 7.21 -11.82 -13.29
N VAL A 213 7.45 -10.82 -14.13
CA VAL A 213 6.50 -9.79 -14.49
C VAL A 213 6.47 -9.76 -16.00
N LEU A 214 5.64 -10.62 -16.62
CA LEU A 214 5.10 -10.52 -17.99
C LEU A 214 4.54 -11.89 -18.43
N LYS A 215 3.22 -12.08 -18.30
CA LYS A 215 2.35 -12.87 -19.20
C LYS A 215 0.85 -12.81 -18.82
N MET A 216 0.33 -11.67 -18.38
CA MET A 216 -1.13 -11.52 -18.18
C MET A 216 -1.93 -11.30 -19.48
N CYS A 217 -1.31 -11.24 -20.67
CA CYS A 217 -2.06 -11.08 -21.93
C CYS A 217 -2.78 -12.36 -22.43
N LYS A 218 -2.92 -13.43 -21.61
CA LYS A 218 -3.58 -14.69 -22.05
C LYS A 218 -4.47 -15.39 -21.03
N TYR A 219 -4.88 -14.71 -19.96
CA TYR A 219 -5.85 -15.31 -19.05
C TYR A 219 -7.03 -14.36 -18.83
N GLU A 220 -8.17 -14.70 -19.41
CA GLU A 220 -9.47 -14.27 -18.90
C GLU A 220 -9.62 -14.85 -17.49
N PHE A 221 -9.64 -13.99 -16.48
CA PHE A 221 -10.14 -14.37 -15.17
C PHE A 221 -11.35 -13.50 -14.85
N ILE A 222 -12.45 -14.20 -14.60
CA ILE A 222 -13.67 -13.71 -13.97
C ILE A 222 -13.29 -13.43 -12.52
N ILE A 223 -13.24 -12.16 -12.14
CA ILE A 223 -13.17 -11.73 -10.75
C ILE A 223 -14.61 -11.75 -10.22
N GLN A 224 -14.84 -12.47 -9.11
CA GLN A 224 -16.09 -12.38 -8.34
C GLN A 224 -16.22 -11.02 -7.66
#